data_AF-A0A392PIF8-F1
#
_entry.id   AF-A0A392PIF8-F1
#
_cell.length_a   1.000
_cell.length_b   1.000
_cell.length_c   1.000
_cell.angle_alpha   90.00
_cell.angle_beta   90.00
_cell.angle_gamma   90.00
#
_symmetry.space_group_name_H-M   'P 1'
#
loop_
_entity.id
_entity.type
_entity.pdbx_description
1 polymer ?
#
loop_
_entity_poly.entity_id
_entity_poly.type
_entity_poly.pdbx_seq_one_letter_code
_entity_poly.pdbx_strand_id
1 'polypeptide(L)' 'VLKEDSVFVVTSRRSTLDKCRLPVGIRLFVSAGHSESDMHKASESLKRVAALVL' A
#
# COMPACT_ATOMS: atom_id res chain seq x y z
N VAL A 1 13.94 -9.29 5.64
CA VAL A 1 12.92 -9.18 6.70
C VAL A 1 12.40 -7.77 6.67
N LEU A 2 11.08 -7.59 6.53
CA LEU A 2 10.46 -6.28 6.48
C LEU A 2 10.54 -5.59 7.86
N LYS A 3 10.99 -4.33 7.88
CA LYS A 3 10.97 -3.51 9.10
C LYS A 3 9.52 -3.14 9.42
N GLU A 4 9.15 -3.21 10.70
CA GLU A 4 7.81 -2.84 11.15
C GLU A 4 7.47 -1.39 10.80
N ASP A 5 6.22 -1.16 10.38
CA ASP A 5 5.67 0.11 9.94
C ASP A 5 6.36 0.77 8.72
N SER A 6 7.31 0.07 8.09
CA SER A 6 7.98 0.53 6.86
C SER A 6 7.13 0.22 5.63
N VAL A 7 6.11 1.05 5.38
CA VAL A 7 5.18 0.88 4.26
C VAL A 7 5.39 1.95 3.18
N PHE A 8 5.61 1.54 1.94
CA PHE A 8 5.62 2.44 0.77
C PHE A 8 4.33 2.28 -0.04
N VAL A 9 3.52 3.34 -0.04
CA VAL A 9 2.25 3.41 -0.79
C VAL A 9 2.36 4.42 -1.92
N VAL A 10 1.74 4.09 -3.05
CA VAL A 10 1.50 5.07 -4.12
C VAL A 10 0.03 5.07 -4.49
N THR A 11 -0.52 6.25 -4.77
CA THR A 11 -1.87 6.34 -5.34
C THR A 11 -1.84 5.88 -6.79
N SER A 12 -2.83 5.10 -7.23
CA SER A 12 -3.06 4.92 -8.65
C SER A 12 -3.45 6.28 -9.24
N ARG A 13 -2.60 6.86 -10.11
CA ARG A 13 -3.01 8.02 -10.91
C ARG A 13 -4.23 7.62 -11.73
N ARG A 14 -5.20 8.53 -11.87
CA ARG A 14 -6.21 8.41 -12.90
C ARG A 14 -5.49 8.20 -14.23
N SER A 15 -5.89 7.17 -14.98
CA SER A 15 -5.45 7.05 -16.37
C SER A 15 -5.74 8.38 -17.06
N THR A 16 -4.72 9.02 -17.62
CA THR A 16 -4.92 10.17 -18.50
C THR A 16 -5.41 9.73 -19.87
N LEU A 17 -5.31 8.43 -20.19
CA LEU A 17 -5.64 7.83 -21.47
C LEU A 17 -7.15 7.63 -21.62
N ASP A 18 -7.79 7.14 -20.56
CA ASP A 18 -9.23 7.00 -20.48
C ASP A 18 -9.77 8.09 -19.55
N LYS A 19 -10.61 9.00 -20.04
CA LYS A 19 -11.37 9.98 -19.23
C LYS A 19 -12.38 9.32 -18.27
N CYS A 20 -12.10 8.10 -17.84
CA CYS A 20 -12.95 7.26 -17.04
C CYS A 20 -12.75 7.60 -15.56
N ARG A 21 -13.85 7.76 -14.82
CA ARG A 21 -13.85 7.96 -13.37
C ARG A 21 -13.58 6.63 -12.66
N LEU A 22 -12.42 6.03 -12.89
CA LEU A 22 -12.02 4.85 -12.12
C LEU A 22 -11.78 5.25 -10.66
N PRO A 23 -12.17 4.40 -9.69
CA PRO A 23 -11.88 4.61 -8.28
C PRO A 23 -10.38 4.83 -8.06
N VAL A 24 -10.04 5.78 -7.20
CA VAL A 24 -8.64 5.98 -6.78
C VAL A 24 -8.27 4.82 -5.86
N GLY A 25 -7.35 3.97 -6.30
CA GLY A 25 -6.78 2.90 -5.50
C GLY A 25 -5.46 3.29 -4.86
N ILE A 26 -5.09 2.59 -3.80
CA ILE A 26 -3.75 2.63 -3.22
C ILE A 26 -3.02 1.37 -3.69
N ARG A 27 -1.84 1.53 -4.29
CA ARG A 27 -0.95 0.43 -4.65
C ARG A 27 0.14 0.32 -3.60
N LEU A 28 0.26 -0.87 -3.01
CA LEU A 28 1.29 -1.22 -2.05
C LEU A 28 2.44 -1.93 -2.77
N PHE A 29 3.67 -1.50 -2.56
CA PHE A 29 4.85 -2.22 -3.03
C PHE A 29 5.63 -2.73 -1.84
N VAL A 30 5.82 -4.05 -1.74
CA VAL A 30 6.61 -4.66 -0.68
C VAL A 30 7.84 -5.33 -1.30
N SER A 31 8.86 -4.51 -1.59
CA SER A 31 10.10 -4.97 -2.22
C SER A 31 11.03 -5.75 -1.28
N ALA A 32 10.90 -5.56 0.04
CA ALA A 32 11.74 -6.19 1.07
C ALA A 32 11.07 -7.38 1.78
N GLY A 33 9.87 -7.77 1.35
CA GLY A 33 9.14 -8.92 1.88
C GLY A 33 9.53 -10.19 1.13
N HIS A 34 10.02 -11.20 1.84
CA HIS A 34 10.42 -12.48 1.25
C HIS A 34 9.62 -13.66 1.81
N SER A 35 8.68 -13.40 2.72
CA SER A 35 7.86 -14.40 3.38
C SER A 35 6.41 -13.94 3.53
N GLU A 36 5.50 -14.89 3.76
CA GLU A 36 4.09 -14.61 4.08
C GLU A 36 3.95 -13.78 5.36
N SER A 37 4.86 -13.97 6.33
CA SER A 37 4.89 -13.18 7.56
C SER A 37 5.20 -11.71 7.29
N ASP A 38 6.01 -11.40 6.28
CA ASP A 38 6.29 -10.02 5.87
C ASP A 38 5.05 -9.36 5.25
N MET A 39 4.22 -10.14 4.52
CA MET A 39 2.93 -9.65 3.99
C MET A 39 1.95 -9.32 5.10
N HIS A 40 1.84 -10.18 6.11
CA HIS A 40 1.00 -9.93 7.28
C HIS A 40 1.46 -8.67 8.03
N LYS A 41 2.77 -8.50 8.25
CA LYS A 41 3.34 -7.29 8.87
C LYS A 41 3.01 -6.03 8.07
N ALA A 42 3.15 -6.07 6.74
CA ALA A 42 2.84 -4.93 5.88
C ALA A 42 1.34 -4.55 5.95
N SER A 43 0.45 -5.54 5.94
CA SER A 43 -1.01 -5.35 6.04
C SER A 43 -1.40 -4.70 7.38
N GLU A 44 -0.90 -5.24 8.50
CA GLU A 44 -1.19 -4.69 9.84
C GLU A 44 -0.59 -3.30 10.03
N SER A 45 0.63 -3.07 9.51
CA SER A 45 1.25 -1.75 9.50
C SER A 45 0.39 -0.73 8.74
N LEU A 46 -0.13 -1.11 7.55
CA LEU A 46 -0.99 -0.24 6.76
C LEU A 46 -2.30 0.09 7.50
N LYS A 47 -2.94 -0.89 8.16
CA LYS A 47 -4.14 -0.64 8.97
C LYS A 47 -3.88 0.38 10.08
N ARG A 48 -2.76 0.23 10.81
CA ARG A 48 -2.38 1.16 11.89
C ARG A 48 -2.14 2.57 11.37
N VAL A 49 -1.34 2.71 10.31
CA VAL A 49 -1.05 4.02 9.70
C VAL A 49 -2.32 4.66 9.15
N ALA A 50 -3.17 3.89 8.45
CA ALA A 50 -4.44 4.38 7.92
C ALA A 50 -5.35 4.92 9.03
N ALA A 51 -5.47 4.22 10.16
CA ALA A 51 -6.26 4.68 11.30
C ALA A 51 -5.72 5.95 11.98
N LEU A 52 -4.46 6.31 11.76
CA LEU A 52 -3.85 7.54 12.32
C LEU A 52 -4.01 8.75 11.40
N VAL A 53 -4.21 8.54 10.09
CA VAL A 53 -4.20 9.61 9.08
C VAL A 53 -5.53 9.81 8.35
N LEU A 54 -6.50 8.91 8.55
CA LEU A 54 -7.87 8.98 8.03
C LEU A 54 -8.85 9.13 9.19
#